data_AF-A0AAW7YX80-F1
#
_entry.id   AF-A0AAW7YX80-F1
#
_cell.length_a   1.000
_cell.length_b   1.000
_cell.length_c   1.000
_cell.angle_alpha   90.00
_cell.angle_beta   90.00
_cell.angle_gamma   90.00
#
_symmetry.space_group_name_H-M   'P 1'
#
loop_
_entity.id
_entity.type
_entity.pdbx_description
1 polymer ?
#
loop_
_entity_poly.entity_id
_entity_poly.type
_entity_poly.pdbx_seq_one_letter_code
_entity_poly.pdbx_strand_id
1 'polypeptide(L)'
;DKFDERIYGIEAGAPANQLLQDMIDKGDFDLGKWRLVESGEQGVMSQVRRAVKRNQFIAFLGWEPHPMNSSIEMNYLTGGDNYFGPNYGGATVQTVTRANLSSDCPNLGALLNNMTFTLTMENQVMGAILDDGKA
;
A
#
# COMPACT_ATOMS: atom_id res chain seq x y z
N ASP A 1 21.70 -3.87 9.58
CA ASP A 1 22.53 -2.66 9.65
C ASP A 1 21.95 -1.49 8.85
N LYS A 2 22.09 -1.43 7.51
CA LYS A 2 21.65 -0.25 6.72
C LYS A 2 20.18 0.19 6.87
N PHE A 3 19.27 -0.76 7.10
CA PHE A 3 17.83 -0.50 7.25
C PHE A 3 17.38 -0.47 8.73
N ASP A 4 18.32 -0.47 9.68
CA ASP A 4 18.05 -0.57 11.12
C ASP A 4 17.17 -1.77 11.53
N GLU A 5 17.16 -2.83 10.70
CA GLU A 5 16.32 -4.02 10.87
C GLU A 5 14.82 -3.66 10.96
N ARG A 6 14.38 -2.65 10.17
CA ARG A 6 13.01 -2.15 10.16
C ARG A 6 12.38 -2.22 8.78
N ILE A 7 11.12 -2.64 8.76
CA ILE A 7 10.22 -2.45 7.62
C ILE A 7 9.08 -1.54 8.09
N TYR A 8 8.77 -0.49 7.33
CA TYR A 8 7.73 0.48 7.69
C TYR A 8 6.41 0.11 7.01
N GLY A 9 5.43 -0.27 7.84
CA GLY A 9 4.06 -0.58 7.44
C GLY A 9 3.10 0.58 7.71
N ILE A 10 1.89 0.49 7.17
CA ILE A 10 0.85 1.50 7.29
C ILE A 10 0.05 1.30 8.60
N GLU A 11 -1.27 1.47 8.57
CA GLU A 11 -2.14 1.33 9.75
C GLU A 11 -2.05 -0.06 10.38
N ALA A 12 -2.04 -0.09 11.71
CA ALA A 12 -2.08 -1.34 12.45
C ALA A 12 -3.30 -2.18 12.06
N GLY A 13 -3.06 -3.45 11.74
CA GLY A 13 -4.11 -4.37 11.29
C GLY A 13 -4.42 -4.33 9.80
N ALA A 14 -3.76 -3.48 9.00
CA ALA A 14 -3.86 -3.55 7.54
C ALA A 14 -3.42 -4.95 7.03
N PRO A 15 -4.11 -5.56 6.06
CA PRO A 15 -3.73 -6.89 5.55
C PRO A 15 -2.28 -6.97 5.06
N ALA A 16 -1.77 -5.90 4.44
CA ALA A 16 -0.37 -5.84 3.99
C ALA A 16 0.64 -5.86 5.16
N ASN A 17 0.32 -5.25 6.30
CA ASN A 17 1.14 -5.33 7.51
C ASN A 17 1.16 -6.77 8.07
N GLN A 18 0.04 -7.48 8.01
CA GLN A 18 -0.04 -8.89 8.44
C GLN A 18 0.86 -9.78 7.59
N LEU A 19 0.89 -9.58 6.26
CA LEU A 19 1.81 -10.29 5.37
C LEU A 19 3.28 -10.04 5.72
N LEU A 20 3.64 -8.79 6.04
CA LEU A 20 4.99 -8.46 6.50
C LEU A 20 5.32 -9.13 7.84
N GLN A 21 4.37 -9.12 8.78
CA GLN A 21 4.56 -9.74 10.09
C GLN A 21 4.72 -11.26 9.96
N ASP A 22 3.91 -11.92 9.14
CA ASP A 22 4.02 -13.35 8.86
C ASP A 22 5.39 -13.73 8.28
N MET A 23 5.92 -12.89 7.38
CA MET A 23 7.24 -13.08 6.78
C MET A 23 8.37 -12.95 7.83
N ILE A 24 8.26 -11.97 8.73
CA ILE A 24 9.20 -11.78 9.85
C ILE A 24 9.12 -12.96 10.83
N ASP A 25 7.92 -13.37 11.22
CA ASP A 25 7.69 -14.42 12.22
C ASP A 25 8.20 -15.80 11.74
N LYS A 26 8.09 -16.06 10.44
CA LYS A 26 8.67 -17.26 9.80
C LYS A 26 10.18 -17.18 9.62
N GLY A 27 10.76 -15.99 9.73
CA GLY A 27 12.18 -15.75 9.47
C GLY A 27 12.54 -15.86 7.99
N ASP A 28 11.57 -15.72 7.09
CA ASP A 28 11.80 -15.79 5.66
C ASP A 28 12.72 -14.64 5.22
N PHE A 29 13.56 -14.89 4.21
CA PHE A 29 14.55 -13.93 3.70
C PHE A 29 15.51 -13.39 4.77
N ASP A 30 15.79 -14.17 5.81
CA ASP A 30 16.60 -13.81 6.96
C ASP A 30 16.03 -12.62 7.77
N LEU A 31 14.70 -12.43 7.74
CA LEU A 31 14.02 -11.32 8.41
C LEU A 31 13.68 -11.56 9.89
N GLY A 32 14.04 -12.71 10.47
CA GLY A 32 13.60 -13.09 11.84
C GLY A 32 14.08 -12.18 12.98
N LYS A 33 14.95 -11.21 12.71
CA LYS A 33 15.38 -10.15 13.66
C LYS A 33 14.80 -8.78 13.34
N TRP A 34 14.13 -8.65 12.20
CA TRP A 34 13.54 -7.40 11.77
C TRP A 34 12.27 -7.13 12.56
N ARG A 35 11.89 -5.86 12.59
CA ARG A 35 10.64 -5.42 13.21
C ARG A 35 9.79 -4.64 12.22
N LEU A 36 8.50 -4.90 12.27
CA LEU A 36 7.50 -4.07 11.61
C LEU A 36 7.30 -2.78 12.42
N VAL A 37 7.44 -1.64 11.76
CA VAL A 37 7.13 -0.32 12.33
C VAL A 37 5.79 0.12 11.76
N GLU A 38 4.73 -0.03 12.55
CA GLU A 38 3.37 0.34 12.15
C GLU A 38 3.07 1.80 12.51
N SER A 39 2.33 2.49 11.63
CA SER A 39 1.85 3.83 11.91
C SER A 39 0.57 4.13 11.12
N GLY A 40 0.69 4.85 10.01
CA GLY A 40 -0.33 5.12 9.02
C GLY A 40 0.34 5.70 7.77
N GLU A 41 -0.37 5.74 6.64
CA GLU A 41 0.19 6.15 5.35
C GLU A 41 1.03 7.44 5.44
N GLN A 42 0.46 8.49 6.03
CA GLN A 42 1.12 9.79 6.16
C GLN A 42 2.36 9.73 7.06
N GLY A 43 2.34 8.89 8.09
CA GLY A 43 3.47 8.65 8.99
C GLY A 43 4.63 7.98 8.26
N VAL A 44 4.35 6.94 7.47
CA VAL A 44 5.35 6.25 6.65
C VAL A 44 5.92 7.18 5.60
N MET A 45 5.08 7.89 4.84
CA MET A 45 5.53 8.82 3.80
C MET A 45 6.43 9.93 4.37
N SER A 46 6.14 10.40 5.59
CA SER A 46 6.99 11.35 6.31
C SER A 46 8.37 10.77 6.64
N GLN A 47 8.45 9.48 7.03
CA GLN A 47 9.73 8.79 7.26
C GLN A 47 10.51 8.56 5.95
N VAL A 48 9.83 8.09 4.89
CA VAL A 48 10.44 7.85 3.58
C VAL A 48 11.07 9.13 3.04
N ARG A 49 10.33 10.26 3.04
CA ARG A 49 10.87 11.55 2.61
C ARG A 49 12.10 11.99 3.41
N ARG A 50 12.12 11.73 4.73
CA ARG A 50 13.30 12.02 5.57
C ARG A 50 14.48 11.14 5.21
N ALA A 51 14.28 9.85 5.01
CA ALA A 51 15.33 8.90 4.64
C ALA A 51 15.95 9.26 3.29
N VAL A 52 15.11 9.53 2.27
CA VAL A 52 15.53 9.98 0.94
C VAL A 52 16.34 11.27 1.04
N LYS A 53 15.85 12.30 1.75
CA LYS A 53 16.58 13.57 1.94
C LYS A 53 17.95 13.39 2.62
N ARG A 54 18.11 12.35 3.43
CA ARG A 54 19.35 12.03 4.15
C ARG A 54 20.21 10.98 3.45
N ASN A 55 19.84 10.53 2.26
CA ASN A 55 20.47 9.42 1.53
C ASN A 55 20.59 8.14 2.40
N GLN A 56 19.53 7.83 3.14
CA GLN A 56 19.45 6.66 4.02
C GLN A 56 18.57 5.57 3.40
N PHE A 57 18.90 4.31 3.68
CA PHE A 57 18.14 3.16 3.23
C PHE A 57 16.82 3.05 4.03
N ILE A 58 15.73 2.75 3.32
CA ILE A 58 14.42 2.49 3.94
C ILE A 58 13.66 1.43 3.14
N ALA A 59 13.01 0.50 3.86
CA ALA A 59 12.13 -0.51 3.30
C ALA A 59 10.72 -0.27 3.83
N PHE A 60 9.72 -0.19 2.95
CA PHE A 60 8.35 0.18 3.29
C PHE A 60 7.35 -0.44 2.32
N LEU A 61 6.07 -0.44 2.67
CA LEU A 61 4.99 -0.88 1.77
C LEU A 61 4.80 0.11 0.61
N GLY A 62 4.96 -0.39 -0.62
CA GLY A 62 4.66 0.33 -1.86
C GLY A 62 3.42 -0.24 -2.55
N TRP A 63 2.67 0.61 -3.25
CA TRP A 63 1.51 0.25 -4.06
C TRP A 63 1.29 1.29 -5.19
N GLU A 64 0.55 0.86 -6.21
CA GLU A 64 0.06 1.71 -7.29
C GLU A 64 -1.45 1.51 -7.44
N PRO A 65 -2.23 2.59 -7.68
CA PRO A 65 -1.82 3.98 -7.86
C PRO A 65 -1.52 4.70 -6.54
N HIS A 66 -0.48 5.56 -6.54
CA HIS A 66 -0.14 6.44 -5.41
C HIS A 66 0.91 7.50 -5.82
N PRO A 67 0.84 8.77 -5.35
CA PRO A 67 1.80 9.83 -5.71
C PRO A 67 3.26 9.54 -5.33
N MET A 68 3.54 8.57 -4.47
CA MET A 68 4.92 8.17 -4.18
C MET A 68 5.66 7.64 -5.41
N ASN A 69 4.95 7.02 -6.36
CA ASN A 69 5.56 6.45 -7.58
C ASN A 69 6.12 7.54 -8.51
N SER A 70 5.63 8.78 -8.41
CA SER A 70 6.15 9.92 -9.18
C SER A 70 7.04 10.85 -8.37
N SER A 71 6.86 10.92 -7.05
CA SER A 71 7.57 11.86 -6.17
C SER A 71 8.82 11.28 -5.49
N ILE A 72 8.97 9.96 -5.47
CA ILE A 72 10.09 9.25 -4.82
C ILE A 72 10.72 8.28 -5.82
N GLU A 73 12.03 8.38 -6.02
CA GLU A 73 12.79 7.37 -6.76
C GLU A 73 12.91 6.10 -5.90
N MET A 74 12.09 5.09 -6.21
CA MET A 74 12.00 3.84 -5.46
C MET A 74 11.93 2.63 -6.41
N ASN A 75 12.22 1.44 -5.87
CA ASN A 75 12.12 0.18 -6.60
C ASN A 75 11.20 -0.78 -5.86
N TYR A 76 10.31 -1.46 -6.59
CA TYR A 76 9.60 -2.62 -6.09
C TYR A 76 10.55 -3.82 -6.04
N LEU A 77 10.64 -4.48 -4.88
CA LEU A 77 11.53 -5.62 -4.69
C LEU A 77 10.92 -6.88 -5.32
N THR A 78 11.76 -7.68 -5.99
CA THR A 78 11.37 -9.01 -6.50
C THR A 78 11.48 -10.08 -5.41
N GLY A 79 10.84 -11.23 -5.62
CA GLY A 79 10.96 -12.42 -4.75
C GLY A 79 9.90 -12.53 -3.66
N GLY A 80 9.02 -11.53 -3.53
CA GLY A 80 7.91 -11.51 -2.57
C GLY A 80 6.64 -12.26 -3.02
N ASP A 81 6.70 -13.02 -4.11
CA ASP A 81 5.53 -13.56 -4.81
C ASP A 81 4.62 -14.44 -3.94
N ASN A 82 5.19 -15.20 -2.99
CA ASN A 82 4.43 -16.04 -2.06
C ASN A 82 3.64 -15.23 -1.01
N TYR A 83 3.99 -13.97 -0.82
CA TYR A 83 3.37 -13.08 0.17
C TYR A 83 2.46 -12.06 -0.50
N PHE A 84 2.99 -11.32 -1.47
CA PHE A 84 2.31 -10.20 -2.11
C PHE A 84 1.62 -10.58 -3.43
N GLY A 85 1.92 -11.77 -3.97
CA GLY A 85 1.50 -12.20 -5.29
C GLY A 85 2.56 -11.93 -6.38
N PRO A 86 2.44 -12.59 -7.54
CA PRO A 86 3.39 -12.44 -8.64
C PRO A 86 3.36 -11.01 -9.23
N ASN A 87 4.34 -10.71 -10.09
CA ASN A 87 4.44 -9.43 -10.80
C ASN A 87 4.45 -8.21 -9.85
N TYR A 88 5.32 -8.25 -8.82
CA TYR A 88 5.44 -7.20 -7.81
C TYR A 88 4.17 -6.98 -6.96
N GLY A 89 3.37 -8.03 -6.80
CA GLY A 89 2.09 -7.95 -6.09
C GLY A 89 0.98 -7.36 -6.94
N GLY A 90 0.91 -7.75 -8.22
CA GLY A 90 -0.17 -7.33 -9.11
C GLY A 90 -1.55 -7.60 -8.51
N ALA A 91 -2.33 -6.54 -8.29
CA ALA A 91 -3.56 -6.59 -7.51
C ALA A 91 -4.78 -6.10 -8.30
N THR A 92 -5.97 -6.48 -7.83
CA THR A 92 -7.25 -5.90 -8.30
C THR A 92 -8.05 -5.43 -7.10
N VAL A 93 -8.64 -4.24 -7.21
CA VAL A 93 -9.53 -3.67 -6.19
C VAL A 93 -10.97 -3.94 -6.63
N GLN A 94 -11.79 -4.45 -5.72
CA GLN A 94 -13.16 -4.88 -6.01
C GLN A 94 -14.15 -4.17 -5.08
N THR A 95 -15.29 -3.76 -5.62
CA THR A 95 -16.41 -3.26 -4.83
C THR A 95 -17.19 -4.44 -4.27
N VAL A 96 -17.17 -4.59 -2.93
CA VAL A 96 -17.94 -5.62 -2.22
C VAL A 96 -19.13 -5.01 -1.50
N THR A 97 -20.23 -5.76 -1.41
CA THR A 97 -21.47 -5.32 -0.76
C THR A 97 -21.95 -6.37 0.23
N ARG A 98 -22.76 -5.95 1.21
CA ARG A 98 -23.48 -6.91 2.06
C ARG A 98 -24.40 -7.76 1.21
N ALA A 99 -24.72 -8.96 1.70
CA ALA A 99 -25.70 -9.83 1.05
C ALA A 99 -27.01 -9.07 0.75
N ASN A 100 -27.57 -9.34 -0.43
CA ASN A 100 -28.83 -8.80 -0.95
C ASN A 100 -28.88 -7.28 -1.20
N LEU A 101 -27.79 -6.51 -1.05
CA LEU A 101 -27.82 -5.05 -1.23
C LEU A 101 -28.42 -4.65 -2.59
N SER A 102 -28.01 -5.30 -3.68
CA SER A 102 -28.50 -4.96 -5.03
C SER A 102 -29.97 -5.31 -5.25
N SER A 103 -30.53 -6.24 -4.47
CA SER A 103 -31.97 -6.55 -4.50
C SER A 103 -32.76 -5.58 -3.62
N ASP A 104 -32.26 -5.28 -2.42
CA ASP A 104 -32.88 -4.35 -1.47
C ASP A 104 -32.84 -2.90 -1.97
N CYS A 105 -31.80 -2.54 -2.72
CA CYS A 105 -31.54 -1.20 -3.21
C CYS A 105 -31.14 -1.23 -4.69
N PRO A 106 -32.07 -1.48 -5.63
CA PRO A 106 -31.75 -1.71 -7.04
C PRO A 106 -31.02 -0.56 -7.71
N ASN A 107 -31.39 0.69 -7.40
CA ASN A 107 -30.72 1.87 -7.96
C ASN A 107 -29.26 2.00 -7.49
N LEU A 108 -29.00 1.73 -6.22
CA LEU A 108 -27.64 1.73 -5.68
C LEU A 108 -26.83 0.55 -6.23
N GLY A 109 -27.44 -0.64 -6.33
CA GLY A 109 -26.81 -1.81 -6.93
C GLY A 109 -26.40 -1.56 -8.39
N ALA A 110 -27.25 -0.89 -9.17
CA ALA A 110 -26.93 -0.50 -10.54
C ALA A 110 -25.75 0.49 -10.60
N LEU A 111 -25.71 1.49 -9.71
CA LEU A 111 -24.59 2.42 -9.62
C LEU A 111 -23.28 1.69 -9.31
N LEU A 112 -23.26 0.86 -8.26
CA LEU A 112 -22.05 0.16 -7.82
C LEU A 112 -21.55 -0.84 -8.87
N ASN A 113 -22.44 -1.50 -9.61
CA ASN A 113 -22.07 -2.40 -10.71
C ASN A 113 -21.43 -1.66 -11.90
N ASN A 114 -21.87 -0.42 -12.16
CA ASN A 114 -21.33 0.39 -13.25
C ASN A 114 -20.08 1.20 -12.84
N MET A 115 -19.79 1.26 -11.54
CA MET A 115 -18.69 2.04 -11.00
C MET A 115 -17.37 1.30 -11.20
N THR A 116 -16.58 1.79 -12.15
CA THR A 116 -15.22 1.31 -12.42
C THR A 116 -14.23 2.46 -12.32
N PHE A 117 -13.00 2.13 -11.99
CA PHE A 117 -11.92 3.09 -11.85
C PHE A 117 -10.79 2.75 -12.81
N THR A 118 -10.01 3.77 -13.16
CA THR A 118 -8.78 3.62 -13.94
C THR A 118 -7.64 4.24 -13.15
N LEU A 119 -6.42 3.71 -13.33
CA LEU A 119 -5.23 4.24 -12.67
C LEU A 119 -5.06 5.74 -12.91
N THR A 120 -5.33 6.22 -14.13
CA THR A 120 -5.25 7.65 -14.47
C THR A 120 -6.25 8.47 -13.64
N MET A 121 -7.49 8.01 -13.51
CA MET A 121 -8.52 8.73 -12.75
C MET A 121 -8.16 8.79 -11.27
N GLU A 122 -7.73 7.66 -10.69
CA GLU A 122 -7.34 7.60 -9.29
C GLU A 122 -6.12 8.49 -9.00
N ASN A 123 -5.09 8.45 -9.85
CA ASN A 123 -3.90 9.30 -9.72
C ASN A 123 -4.24 10.80 -9.77
N GLN A 124 -5.16 11.22 -10.65
CA GLN A 124 -5.58 12.62 -10.73
C GLN A 124 -6.28 13.09 -9.45
N VAL A 125 -7.18 12.28 -8.91
CA VAL A 125 -7.90 12.61 -7.67
C VAL A 125 -6.94 12.63 -6.48
N MET A 126 -6.04 11.64 -6.37
CA MET A 126 -5.05 11.61 -5.30
C MET A 126 -4.10 12.80 -5.33
N GLY A 127 -3.58 13.18 -6.50
CA GLY A 127 -2.73 14.36 -6.64
C GLY A 127 -3.45 15.65 -6.21
N ALA A 128 -4.73 15.80 -6.57
CA ALA A 128 -5.52 16.95 -6.13
C ALA A 128 -5.65 17.02 -4.59
N ILE A 129 -5.79 15.88 -3.91
CA ILE A 129 -5.91 15.84 -2.45
C ILE A 129 -4.54 16.07 -1.78
N LEU A 130 -3.53 15.31 -2.18
CA LEU A 130 -2.24 15.20 -1.47
C LEU A 130 -1.25 16.30 -1.85
N ASP A 131 -1.25 16.74 -3.11
CA ASP A 131 -0.29 17.73 -3.61
C ASP A 131 -0.90 19.13 -3.65
N ASP A 132 -2.16 19.25 -4.11
CA ASP A 132 -2.84 20.55 -4.24
C ASP A 132 -3.66 20.96 -3.01
N GLY A 133 -3.89 20.05 -2.06
CA GLY A 133 -4.70 20.31 -0.86
C GLY A 133 -6.17 20.59 -1.13
N LYS A 134 -6.75 20.03 -2.21
CA LYS A 134 -8.14 20.23 -2.64
C LYS A 134 -9.08 19.17 -2.03
N ALA A 135 -9.17 19.14 -0.71
CA ALA A 135 -10.05 18.24 0.04
C ALA A 135 -11.00 19.02 0.96
#